data_AF-A0A9P7HCZ3-F1
#
_entry.id   AF-A0A9P7HCZ3-F1
#
_cell.length_a   1.000
_cell.length_b   1.000
_cell.length_c   1.000
_cell.angle_alpha   90.00
_cell.angle_beta   90.00
_cell.angle_gamma   90.00
#
_symmetry.space_group_name_H-M   'P 1'
#
loop_
_entity.id
_entity.type
_entity.pdbx_description
1 polymer ?
#
loop_
_entity_poly.entity_id
_entity_poly.type
_entity_poly.pdbx_seq_one_letter_code
_entity_poly.pdbx_strand_id
1 'polypeptide(L)'
;MTVAPAYHESLPYVDQEPTPEALAAARALVTAEASSQPPQPSSNPEPSFTPAMTAEIERISTSAPLEPLDLSRYEAPSPSAPPATALPAAAVAQSYLSSRLTNLELLEKWGKNAWLLGNHSLEAELQALEHELAATKREVDIVNLERQKRQTAVGAEIKTLDDTWRAGVGRVLETEVAVEELRGKMREELARRVTQSQEP
;
A
#
# COMPACT_ATOMS: atom_id res chain seq x y z
N MET A 1 24.36 8.24 4.04
CA MET A 1 23.78 8.87 5.23
C MET A 1 23.03 7.81 6.00
N THR A 2 23.43 7.52 7.24
CA THR A 2 22.70 6.59 8.10
C THR A 2 21.37 7.26 8.46
N VAL A 3 20.26 6.71 7.99
CA VAL A 3 18.93 7.17 8.38
C VAL A 3 18.81 6.95 9.89
N ALA A 4 18.63 8.03 10.65
CA ALA A 4 18.36 7.91 12.09
C ALA A 4 17.13 7.01 12.27
N PRO A 5 17.10 6.12 13.27
CA PRO A 5 15.91 5.30 13.52
C PRO A 5 14.72 6.23 13.74
N ALA A 6 13.76 6.17 12.82
CA ALA A 6 12.52 6.90 12.96
C ALA A 6 11.69 6.21 14.05
N TYR A 7 11.66 6.81 15.24
CA TYR A 7 10.74 6.40 16.29
C TYR A 7 9.36 6.95 15.89
N HIS A 8 8.58 6.11 15.22
CA HIS A 8 7.18 6.43 14.93
C HIS A 8 6.36 6.15 16.18
N GLU A 9 6.20 7.18 17.02
CA GLU A 9 5.32 7.14 18.19
C GLU A 9 3.84 7.33 17.77
N SER A 10 3.37 6.50 16.84
CA SER A 10 1.93 6.32 16.66
C SER A 10 1.54 4.97 17.26
N LEU A 11 0.48 4.97 18.07
CA LEU A 11 -0.02 3.79 18.76
C LEU A 11 -1.44 3.47 18.27
N PRO A 12 -1.62 2.87 17.07
CA PRO A 12 -2.95 2.64 16.49
C PRO A 12 -3.97 1.91 17.38
N TYR A 13 -3.52 1.09 18.33
CA TYR A 13 -4.40 0.38 19.26
C TYR A 13 -4.76 1.19 20.53
N VAL A 14 -4.14 2.35 20.74
CA VAL A 14 -4.35 3.24 21.90
C VAL A 14 -4.89 4.60 21.46
N ASP A 15 -4.34 5.15 20.37
CA ASP A 15 -4.74 6.43 19.81
C ASP A 15 -6.15 6.34 19.21
N GLN A 16 -6.92 7.41 19.37
CA GLN A 16 -8.22 7.52 18.72
C GLN A 16 -8.05 7.71 17.21
N GLU A 17 -8.96 7.12 16.42
CA GLU A 17 -8.96 7.35 14.98
C GLU A 17 -9.13 8.85 14.68
N PRO A 18 -8.23 9.45 13.89
CA PRO A 18 -8.28 10.88 13.59
C PRO A 18 -9.52 11.21 12.77
N THR A 19 -10.14 12.35 13.07
CA THR A 19 -11.26 12.86 12.27
C THR A 19 -10.84 13.16 10.83
N PRO A 20 -11.75 13.11 9.85
CA PRO A 20 -11.42 13.41 8.47
C PRO A 20 -10.86 14.83 8.28
N GLU A 21 -11.29 15.79 9.11
CA GLU A 21 -10.76 17.16 9.15
C GLU A 21 -9.31 17.20 9.62
N ALA A 22 -8.97 16.47 10.69
CA ALA A 22 -7.61 16.36 11.19
C ALA A 22 -6.68 15.69 10.15
N LEU A 23 -7.17 14.66 9.45
CA LEU A 23 -6.44 14.03 8.34
C LEU A 23 -6.20 14.98 7.17
N ALA A 24 -7.20 15.80 6.80
CA ALA A 24 -7.05 16.80 5.75
C ALA A 24 -6.04 17.88 6.14
N ALA A 25 -6.08 18.36 7.37
CA ALA A 25 -5.11 19.33 7.89
C ALA A 25 -3.68 18.75 7.92
N ALA A 26 -3.51 17.51 8.40
CA ALA A 26 -2.22 16.83 8.39
C ALA A 26 -1.66 16.68 6.96
N ARG A 27 -2.50 16.27 6.01
CA ARG A 27 -2.11 16.18 4.59
C ARG A 27 -1.71 17.53 4.02
N ALA A 28 -2.43 18.60 4.34
CA ALA A 28 -2.09 19.94 3.89
C ALA A 28 -0.69 20.38 4.39
N LEU A 29 -0.37 20.10 5.65
CA LEU A 29 0.96 20.36 6.22
C LEU A 29 2.05 19.55 5.52
N VAL A 30 1.83 18.25 5.30
CA VAL A 30 2.76 17.38 4.55
C VAL A 30 3.00 17.91 3.14
N THR A 31 1.95 18.35 2.45
CA THR A 31 2.11 18.93 1.10
C THR A 31 2.86 20.26 1.11
N ALA A 32 2.66 21.10 2.13
CA ALA A 32 3.38 22.36 2.27
C ALA A 32 4.88 22.12 2.53
N GLU A 33 5.23 21.18 3.41
CA GLU A 33 6.62 20.80 3.66
C GLU A 33 7.27 20.16 2.43
N ALA A 34 6.56 19.24 1.76
CA ALA A 34 7.04 18.63 0.52
C ALA A 34 7.29 19.66 -0.59
N SER A 35 6.50 20.74 -0.64
CA SER A 35 6.71 21.84 -1.60
C SER A 35 7.92 22.71 -1.24
N SER A 36 8.34 22.74 0.02
CA SER A 36 9.49 23.51 0.50
C SER A 36 10.82 22.76 0.35
N GLN A 37 10.78 21.43 0.27
CA GLN A 37 11.95 20.62 0.04
C GLN A 37 12.26 20.52 -1.46
N PRO A 38 13.55 20.59 -1.87
CA PRO A 38 13.92 20.30 -3.23
C PRO A 38 13.51 18.86 -3.56
N PRO A 39 13.00 18.60 -4.79
CA PRO A 39 12.61 17.26 -5.19
C PRO A 39 13.80 16.31 -4.99
N GLN A 40 13.58 15.26 -4.19
CA GLN A 40 14.56 14.19 -4.04
C GLN A 40 14.82 13.61 -5.44
N PRO A 41 16.08 13.44 -5.88
CA PRO A 41 16.35 12.81 -7.16
C PRO A 41 15.70 11.42 -7.14
N SER A 42 14.93 11.11 -8.18
CA SER A 42 14.38 9.78 -8.36
C SER A 42 15.53 8.77 -8.29
N SER A 43 15.52 7.92 -7.26
CA SER A 43 16.58 6.91 -7.04
C SER A 43 16.54 5.78 -8.07
N ASN A 44 15.51 5.75 -8.90
CA ASN A 44 15.35 4.76 -9.95
C ASN A 44 16.05 5.25 -11.23
N PRO A 45 17.03 4.50 -11.76
CA PRO A 45 17.56 4.78 -13.08
C PRO A 45 16.42 4.66 -14.11
N GLU A 46 16.43 5.53 -15.12
CA GLU A 46 15.51 5.38 -16.24
C GLU A 46 15.72 4.00 -16.89
N PRO A 47 14.63 3.24 -17.16
CA PRO A 47 14.76 1.94 -17.78
C PRO A 47 15.35 2.07 -19.18
N SER A 48 16.43 1.35 -19.45
CA SER A 48 16.99 1.25 -20.80
C SER A 48 16.19 0.22 -21.59
N PHE A 49 15.49 0.68 -22.62
CA PHE A 49 14.73 -0.16 -23.53
C PHE A 49 15.49 -0.42 -24.82
N THR A 50 15.26 -1.60 -25.41
CA THR A 50 15.74 -1.88 -26.77
C THR A 50 14.99 -1.02 -27.79
N PRO A 51 15.56 -0.74 -28.97
CA PRO A 51 14.88 0.05 -30.02
C PRO A 51 13.51 -0.51 -30.43
N ALA A 52 13.33 -1.83 -30.38
CA ALA A 52 12.05 -2.46 -30.68
C ALA A 52 11.00 -2.15 -29.59
N MET A 53 11.40 -2.18 -28.32
CA MET A 53 10.52 -1.84 -27.21
C MET A 53 10.16 -0.35 -27.22
N THR A 54 11.11 0.55 -27.52
CA THR A 54 10.80 1.98 -27.62
C THR A 54 9.79 2.27 -28.73
N ALA A 55 9.92 1.61 -29.88
CA ALA A 55 8.97 1.74 -30.98
C ALA A 55 7.56 1.26 -30.60
N GLU A 56 7.45 0.15 -29.86
CA GLU A 56 6.15 -0.34 -29.37
C GLU A 56 5.54 0.57 -28.30
N ILE A 57 6.35 1.12 -27.39
CA ILE A 57 5.91 2.09 -26.38
C ILE A 57 5.36 3.35 -27.08
N GLU A 58 6.06 3.85 -28.11
CA GLU A 58 5.61 5.00 -28.89
C GLU A 58 4.29 4.71 -29.63
N ARG A 59 4.17 3.53 -30.26
CA ARG A 59 2.92 3.07 -30.90
C ARG A 59 1.75 3.00 -29.90
N ILE A 60 1.97 2.46 -28.71
CA ILE A 60 0.95 2.38 -27.65
C ILE A 60 0.59 3.79 -27.16
N SER A 61 1.57 4.68 -26.99
CA SER A 61 1.35 6.06 -26.53
C SER A 61 0.47 6.86 -27.51
N THR A 62 0.57 6.55 -28.81
CA THR A 62 -0.26 7.14 -29.86
C THR A 62 -1.58 6.40 -30.08
N SER A 63 -1.87 5.38 -29.25
CA SER A 63 -3.06 4.51 -29.35
C SER A 63 -3.23 3.87 -30.73
N ALA A 64 -2.14 3.69 -31.48
CA ALA A 64 -2.19 3.07 -32.79
C ALA A 64 -2.39 1.55 -32.62
N PRO A 65 -3.38 0.92 -33.29
CA PRO A 65 -3.60 -0.53 -33.21
C PRO A 65 -2.43 -1.30 -33.84
N LEU A 66 -2.20 -2.54 -33.37
CA LEU A 66 -1.19 -3.43 -33.95
C LEU A 66 -1.69 -3.94 -35.30
N GLU A 67 -0.83 -3.92 -36.32
CA GLU A 67 -1.17 -4.53 -37.61
C GLU A 67 -1.35 -6.04 -37.43
N PRO A 68 -2.50 -6.62 -37.83
CA PRO A 68 -2.71 -8.05 -37.71
C PRO A 68 -1.70 -8.79 -38.60
N LEU A 69 -1.20 -9.92 -38.09
CA LEU A 69 -0.33 -10.78 -38.87
C LEU A 69 -1.09 -11.31 -40.09
N ASP A 70 -0.49 -11.17 -41.29
CA ASP A 70 -1.06 -11.74 -42.51
C ASP A 70 -0.98 -13.27 -42.48
N LEU A 71 -2.15 -13.92 -42.44
CA LEU A 71 -2.29 -15.37 -42.45
C LEU A 71 -2.67 -15.93 -43.82
N SER A 72 -2.84 -15.08 -44.84
CA SER A 72 -3.29 -15.48 -46.19
C SER A 72 -2.42 -16.56 -46.82
N ARG A 73 -1.13 -16.61 -46.46
CA ARG A 73 -0.17 -17.65 -46.88
C ARG A 73 -0.58 -19.07 -46.47
N TYR A 74 -1.30 -19.22 -45.37
CA TYR A 74 -1.69 -20.52 -44.80
C TYR A 74 -3.13 -20.92 -45.14
N GLU A 75 -3.87 -20.03 -45.80
CA GLU A 75 -5.22 -20.33 -46.27
C GLU A 75 -5.18 -21.27 -47.48
N ALA A 76 -6.24 -22.05 -47.65
CA ALA A 76 -6.36 -22.93 -48.80
C ALA A 76 -6.40 -22.09 -50.10
N PRO A 77 -5.62 -22.44 -51.13
CA PRO A 77 -5.62 -21.69 -52.38
C PRO A 77 -6.99 -21.75 -53.06
N SER A 78 -7.44 -20.62 -53.62
CA SER A 78 -8.67 -20.58 -54.42
C SER A 78 -8.55 -21.54 -55.62
N PRO A 79 -9.61 -22.28 -55.98
CA PRO A 79 -9.61 -23.16 -57.14
C PRO A 79 -9.41 -22.42 -58.47
N SER A 80 -9.59 -21.09 -58.50
CA SER A 80 -9.35 -20.22 -59.66
C SER A 80 -7.96 -19.58 -59.70
N ALA A 81 -7.10 -19.85 -58.72
CA ALA A 81 -5.77 -19.25 -58.64
C ALA A 81 -4.81 -19.80 -59.72
N PRO A 82 -3.89 -18.97 -60.25
CA PRO A 82 -2.95 -19.42 -61.26
C PRO A 82 -2.00 -20.50 -60.68
N PRO A 83 -1.61 -21.50 -61.48
CA PRO A 83 -0.84 -22.65 -60.99
C PRO A 83 0.50 -22.26 -60.36
N ALA A 84 1.13 -21.17 -60.82
CA ALA A 84 2.38 -20.66 -60.28
C ALA A 84 2.29 -20.21 -58.80
N THR A 85 1.13 -19.74 -58.34
CA THR A 85 0.90 -19.34 -56.94
C THR A 85 0.12 -20.39 -56.17
N ALA A 86 -0.76 -21.14 -56.84
CA ALA A 86 -1.57 -22.18 -56.22
C ALA A 86 -0.73 -23.40 -55.80
N LEU A 87 0.29 -23.81 -56.57
CA LEU A 87 1.10 -24.99 -56.26
C LEU A 87 1.97 -24.82 -54.99
N PRO A 88 2.72 -23.71 -54.82
CA PRO A 88 3.45 -23.48 -53.57
C PRO A 88 2.54 -23.38 -52.35
N ALA A 89 1.41 -22.66 -52.46
CA ALA A 89 0.43 -22.55 -51.38
C ALA A 89 -0.18 -23.92 -51.02
N ALA A 90 -0.52 -24.74 -52.02
CA ALA A 90 -1.01 -26.10 -51.80
C ALA A 90 0.03 -27.00 -51.13
N ALA A 91 1.30 -26.92 -51.53
CA ALA A 91 2.38 -27.68 -50.91
C ALA A 91 2.58 -27.27 -49.44
N VAL A 92 2.53 -25.97 -49.14
CA VAL A 92 2.56 -25.45 -47.76
C VAL A 92 1.37 -25.99 -46.97
N ALA A 93 0.14 -25.82 -47.47
CA ALA A 93 -1.07 -26.29 -46.80
C ALA A 93 -1.03 -27.81 -46.54
N GLN A 94 -0.58 -28.61 -47.51
CA GLN A 94 -0.43 -30.06 -47.35
C GLN A 94 0.55 -30.42 -46.24
N SER A 95 1.69 -29.72 -46.15
CA SER A 95 2.70 -29.97 -45.11
C SER A 95 2.17 -29.67 -43.69
N TYR A 96 1.42 -28.57 -43.55
CA TYR A 96 0.77 -28.21 -42.28
C TYR A 96 -0.34 -29.19 -41.91
N LEU A 97 -1.17 -29.61 -42.86
CA LEU A 97 -2.24 -30.58 -42.62
C LEU A 97 -1.69 -31.95 -42.23
N SER A 98 -0.61 -32.39 -42.87
CA SER A 98 0.09 -33.63 -42.50
C SER A 98 0.62 -33.56 -41.07
N SER A 99 1.28 -32.46 -40.71
CA SER A 99 1.78 -32.22 -39.36
C SER A 99 0.66 -32.08 -38.33
N ARG A 100 -0.49 -31.51 -38.72
CA ARG A 100 -1.67 -31.42 -37.86
C ARG A 100 -2.25 -32.80 -37.58
N LEU A 101 -2.30 -33.67 -38.57
CA LEU A 101 -2.82 -35.03 -38.42
C LEU A 101 -1.95 -35.83 -37.44
N THR A 102 -0.62 -35.77 -37.57
CA THR A 102 0.28 -36.41 -36.61
C THR A 102 0.14 -35.83 -35.19
N ASN A 103 -0.01 -34.52 -35.06
CA ASN A 103 -0.27 -33.88 -33.76
C ASN A 103 -1.61 -34.30 -33.14
N LEU A 104 -2.67 -34.43 -33.95
CA LEU A 104 -3.98 -34.90 -33.48
C LEU A 104 -3.93 -36.38 -33.06
N GLU A 105 -3.21 -37.23 -33.79
CA GLU A 105 -2.99 -38.62 -33.37
C GLU A 105 -2.24 -38.71 -32.03
N LEU A 106 -1.23 -37.86 -31.81
CA LEU A 106 -0.54 -37.78 -30.53
C LEU A 106 -1.45 -37.27 -29.41
N LEU A 107 -2.28 -36.26 -29.71
CA LEU A 107 -3.26 -35.72 -28.77
C LEU A 107 -4.34 -36.74 -28.41
N GLU A 108 -4.81 -37.54 -29.36
CA GLU A 108 -5.79 -38.60 -29.11
C GLU A 108 -5.19 -39.69 -28.21
N LYS A 109 -3.92 -40.06 -28.45
CA LYS A 109 -3.22 -41.09 -27.66
C LYS A 109 -2.86 -40.62 -26.24
N TRP A 110 -2.39 -39.38 -26.08
CA TRP A 110 -1.75 -38.92 -24.83
C TRP A 110 -2.41 -37.71 -24.19
N GLY A 111 -3.28 -36.99 -24.90
CA GLY A 111 -3.83 -35.70 -24.48
C GLY A 111 -4.58 -35.77 -23.15
N LYS A 112 -5.40 -36.81 -22.95
CA LYS A 112 -6.11 -37.02 -21.68
C LYS A 112 -5.13 -37.16 -20.51
N ASN A 113 -4.09 -37.98 -20.66
CA ASN A 113 -3.13 -38.23 -19.58
C ASN A 113 -2.26 -37.00 -19.31
N ALA A 114 -1.83 -36.30 -20.36
CA ALA A 114 -1.08 -35.05 -20.23
C ALA A 114 -1.90 -33.96 -19.50
N TRP A 115 -3.20 -33.85 -19.83
CA TRP A 115 -4.10 -32.91 -19.17
C TRP A 115 -4.31 -33.25 -17.68
N LEU A 116 -4.53 -34.52 -17.35
CA LEU A 116 -4.67 -34.95 -15.95
C LEU A 116 -3.40 -34.71 -15.13
N LEU A 117 -2.23 -34.95 -15.71
CA LEU A 117 -0.95 -34.65 -15.05
C LEU A 117 -0.77 -33.14 -14.81
N GLY A 118 -1.12 -32.32 -15.81
CA GLY A 118 -1.09 -30.87 -15.69
C GLY A 118 -2.04 -30.35 -14.61
N ASN A 119 -3.26 -30.92 -14.52
CA ASN A 119 -4.17 -30.58 -13.43
C ASN A 119 -3.60 -30.96 -12.07
N HIS A 120 -3.02 -32.16 -11.94
CA HIS A 120 -2.39 -32.58 -10.68
C HIS A 120 -1.23 -31.65 -10.26
N SER A 121 -0.40 -31.19 -11.21
CA SER A 121 0.64 -30.21 -10.87
C SER A 121 0.05 -28.86 -10.45
N LEU A 122 -1.00 -28.39 -11.13
CA LEU A 122 -1.68 -27.14 -10.77
C LEU A 122 -2.37 -27.23 -9.40
N GLU A 123 -2.97 -28.38 -9.07
CA GLU A 123 -3.55 -28.63 -7.74
C GLU A 123 -2.48 -28.61 -6.65
N ALA A 124 -1.30 -29.19 -6.91
CA ALA A 124 -0.18 -29.16 -5.97
C ALA A 124 0.36 -27.73 -5.76
N GLU A 125 0.50 -26.94 -6.85
CA GLU A 125 0.89 -25.52 -6.77
C GLU A 125 -0.14 -24.70 -6.00
N LEU A 126 -1.43 -24.91 -6.27
CA LEU A 126 -2.52 -24.26 -5.54
C LEU A 126 -2.43 -24.54 -4.04
N GLN A 127 -2.29 -25.81 -3.65
CA GLN A 127 -2.19 -26.20 -2.23
C GLN A 127 -0.96 -25.60 -1.55
N ALA A 128 0.17 -25.52 -2.25
CA ALA A 128 1.38 -24.88 -1.72
C ALA A 128 1.14 -23.38 -1.47
N LEU A 129 0.55 -22.67 -2.44
CA LEU A 129 0.22 -21.24 -2.30
C LEU A 129 -0.82 -20.99 -1.20
N GLU A 130 -1.84 -21.84 -1.07
CA GLU A 130 -2.82 -21.76 0.01
C GLU A 130 -2.18 -21.96 1.38
N HIS A 131 -1.22 -22.89 1.49
CA HIS A 131 -0.47 -23.11 2.71
C HIS A 131 0.42 -21.92 3.07
N GLU A 132 1.16 -21.37 2.10
CA GLU A 132 1.97 -20.16 2.29
C GLU A 132 1.12 -18.95 2.70
N LEU A 133 -0.04 -18.77 2.07
CA LEU A 133 -0.99 -17.73 2.42
C LEU A 133 -1.53 -17.92 3.85
N ALA A 134 -1.83 -19.15 4.25
CA ALA A 134 -2.26 -19.44 5.62
C ALA A 134 -1.14 -19.21 6.64
N ALA A 135 0.10 -19.56 6.31
CA ALA A 135 1.27 -19.33 7.17
C ALA A 135 1.54 -17.82 7.36
N THR A 136 1.61 -17.07 6.26
CA THR A 136 1.84 -15.61 6.29
C THR A 136 0.73 -14.87 7.03
N LYS A 137 -0.54 -15.27 6.87
CA LYS A 137 -1.64 -14.70 7.68
C LYS A 137 -1.44 -14.94 9.18
N ARG A 138 -1.04 -16.15 9.58
CA ARG A 138 -0.75 -16.44 10.99
C ARG A 138 0.41 -15.61 11.52
N GLU A 139 1.47 -15.41 10.73
CA GLU A 139 2.60 -14.56 11.11
C GLU A 139 2.16 -13.10 11.30
N VAL A 140 1.34 -12.58 10.39
CA VAL A 140 0.75 -11.23 10.51
C VAL A 140 -0.09 -11.12 11.78
N ASP A 141 -0.93 -12.12 12.08
CA ASP A 141 -1.76 -12.13 13.28
C ASP A 141 -0.93 -12.17 14.57
N ILE A 142 0.15 -12.96 14.60
CA ILE A 142 1.09 -13.00 15.74
C ILE A 142 1.72 -11.63 15.95
N VAL A 143 2.26 -11.02 14.89
CA VAL A 143 2.87 -9.68 14.98
C VAL A 143 1.86 -8.63 15.43
N ASN A 144 0.63 -8.69 14.92
CA ASN A 144 -0.44 -7.77 15.32
C ASN A 144 -0.82 -7.95 16.79
N LEU A 145 -0.93 -9.20 17.27
CA LEU A 145 -1.22 -9.51 18.67
C LEU A 145 -0.10 -9.03 19.59
N GLU A 146 1.17 -9.26 19.23
CA GLU A 146 2.31 -8.76 19.98
C GLU A 146 2.35 -7.23 20.02
N ARG A 147 2.07 -6.57 18.89
CA ARG A 147 1.95 -5.11 18.80
C ARG A 147 0.83 -4.61 19.71
N GLN A 148 -0.35 -5.22 19.66
CA GLN A 148 -1.49 -4.84 20.50
C GLN A 148 -1.17 -4.98 21.99
N LYS A 149 -0.53 -6.09 22.40
CA LYS A 149 -0.12 -6.29 23.81
C LYS A 149 0.87 -5.22 24.27
N ARG A 150 1.87 -4.90 23.44
CA ARG A 150 2.87 -3.86 23.76
C ARG A 150 2.23 -2.49 23.88
N GLN A 151 1.36 -2.12 22.93
CA GLN A 151 0.72 -0.82 22.91
C GLN A 151 -0.27 -0.66 24.07
N THR A 152 -1.10 -1.67 24.36
CA THR A 152 -2.06 -1.60 25.47
C THR A 152 -1.37 -1.52 26.84
N ALA A 153 -0.22 -2.20 27.02
CA ALA A 153 0.59 -2.08 28.24
C ALA A 153 1.10 -0.64 28.44
N VAL A 154 1.65 -0.02 27.40
CA VAL A 154 2.13 1.37 27.44
C VAL A 154 0.97 2.37 27.54
N GLY A 155 -0.17 2.10 26.90
CA GLY A 155 -1.34 2.98 26.94
C GLY A 155 -1.91 3.15 28.36
N ALA A 156 -1.87 2.11 29.19
CA ALA A 156 -2.24 2.21 30.59
C ALA A 156 -1.31 3.16 31.37
N GLU A 157 0.00 3.07 31.11
CA GLU A 157 1.01 3.95 31.71
C GLU A 157 0.82 5.41 31.26
N ILE A 158 0.65 5.64 29.95
CA ILE A 158 0.37 6.98 29.39
C ILE A 158 -0.84 7.61 30.07
N LYS A 159 -1.93 6.84 30.23
CA LYS A 159 -3.14 7.34 30.89
C LYS A 159 -2.87 7.74 32.35
N THR A 160 -2.14 6.91 33.09
CA THR A 160 -1.79 7.26 34.49
C THR A 160 -0.90 8.49 34.58
N LEU A 161 0.02 8.67 33.63
CA LEU A 161 0.87 9.86 33.56
C LEU A 161 0.04 11.11 33.21
N ASP A 162 -0.89 11.04 32.26
CA ASP A 162 -1.78 12.15 31.91
C ASP A 162 -2.68 12.54 33.10
N ASP A 163 -3.31 11.56 33.77
CA ASP A 163 -4.17 11.80 34.94
C ASP A 163 -3.35 12.42 36.09
N THR A 164 -2.15 11.91 36.35
CA THR A 164 -1.27 12.44 37.41
C THR A 164 -0.80 13.85 37.08
N TRP A 165 -0.47 14.11 35.81
CA TRP A 165 -0.09 15.44 35.33
C TRP A 165 -1.25 16.43 35.46
N ARG A 166 -2.46 16.08 35.00
CA ARG A 166 -3.66 16.91 35.14
C ARG A 166 -3.96 17.23 36.60
N ALA A 167 -3.89 16.22 37.48
CA ALA A 167 -4.10 16.41 38.91
C ALA A 167 -2.99 17.29 39.54
N GLY A 168 -1.74 17.14 39.09
CA GLY A 168 -0.63 17.99 39.51
C GLY A 168 -0.83 19.46 39.14
N VAL A 169 -1.17 19.72 37.88
CA VAL A 169 -1.48 21.07 37.39
C VAL A 169 -2.71 21.65 38.10
N GLY A 170 -3.76 20.84 38.30
CA GLY A 170 -4.95 21.23 39.04
C GLY A 170 -4.63 21.68 40.46
N ARG A 171 -3.83 20.91 41.20
CA ARG A 171 -3.39 21.28 42.55
C ARG A 171 -2.59 22.58 42.58
N VAL A 172 -1.69 22.80 41.61
CA VAL A 172 -0.93 24.06 41.52
C VAL A 172 -1.89 25.24 41.34
N LEU A 173 -2.85 25.12 40.41
CA LEU A 173 -3.84 26.18 40.18
C LEU A 173 -4.72 26.43 41.41
N GLU A 174 -5.18 25.37 42.10
CA GLU A 174 -5.95 25.49 43.35
C GLU A 174 -5.14 26.21 44.43
N THR A 175 -3.85 25.91 44.57
CA THR A 175 -2.99 26.60 45.54
C THR A 175 -2.77 28.07 45.19
N GLU A 176 -2.58 28.41 43.91
CA GLU A 176 -2.44 29.80 43.47
C GLU A 176 -3.73 30.60 43.74
N VAL A 177 -4.90 30.01 43.46
CA VAL A 177 -6.19 30.64 43.76
C VAL A 177 -6.37 30.86 45.27
N ALA A 178 -6.07 29.84 46.09
CA ALA A 178 -6.16 29.96 47.55
C ALA A 178 -5.21 31.03 48.12
N VAL A 179 -4.01 31.16 47.55
CA VAL A 179 -3.05 32.21 47.92
C VAL A 179 -3.58 33.59 47.56
N GLU A 180 -4.16 33.77 46.37
CA GLU A 180 -4.75 35.05 45.96
C GLU A 180 -5.99 35.42 46.80
N GLU A 181 -6.86 34.46 47.14
CA GLU A 181 -7.97 34.69 48.06
C GLU A 181 -7.49 35.11 49.44
N LEU A 182 -6.46 34.46 49.98
CA LEU A 182 -5.86 34.81 51.26
C LEU A 182 -5.24 36.22 51.22
N ARG A 183 -4.55 36.58 50.14
CA ARG A 183 -4.04 37.94 49.91
C ARG A 183 -5.17 38.96 49.85
N GLY A 184 -6.30 38.62 49.23
CA GLY A 184 -7.52 39.44 49.23
C GLY A 184 -8.05 39.70 50.64
N LYS A 185 -8.26 38.64 51.41
CA LYS A 185 -8.74 38.73 52.81
C LYS A 185 -7.80 39.57 53.69
N MET A 186 -6.48 39.40 53.53
CA MET A 186 -5.50 40.23 54.26
C MET A 186 -5.62 41.72 53.90
N ARG A 187 -5.81 42.06 52.62
CA ARG A 187 -6.02 43.46 52.19
C ARG A 187 -7.28 44.06 52.78
N GLU A 188 -8.38 43.31 52.80
CA GLU A 188 -9.65 43.75 53.40
C GLU A 188 -9.54 43.96 54.91
N GLU A 189 -8.89 43.03 55.62
CA GLU A 189 -8.67 43.13 57.06
C GLU A 189 -7.76 44.31 57.43
N LEU A 190 -6.70 44.55 56.65
CA LEU A 190 -5.85 45.73 56.83
C LEU A 190 -6.64 47.03 56.59
N ALA A 191 -7.49 47.08 55.56
CA ALA A 191 -8.36 48.24 55.31
C ALA A 191 -9.35 48.49 56.46
N ARG A 192 -9.93 47.43 57.06
CA ARG A 192 -10.81 47.52 58.24
C ARG A 192 -10.08 48.05 59.47
N ARG A 193 -8.86 47.60 59.73
CA ARG A 193 -8.06 48.09 60.87
C ARG A 193 -7.68 49.55 60.72
N VAL A 194 -7.36 49.99 59.50
CA VAL A 194 -7.08 51.41 59.21
C VAL A 194 -8.33 52.26 59.47
N THR A 195 -9.52 51.81 59.04
CA THR A 195 -10.78 52.54 59.31
C THR A 195 -11.14 52.55 60.80
N GLN A 196 -10.96 51.44 61.53
CA GLN A 196 -11.18 51.39 62.98
C GLN A 196 -10.18 52.25 63.78
N SER A 197 -8.96 52.46 63.27
CA SER A 197 -7.99 53.38 63.88
C SER A 197 -8.23 54.86 63.54
N GLN A 198 -9.20 55.16 62.66
CA GLN A 198 -9.57 56.52 62.23
C GLN A 198 -10.92 57.00 62.80
N GLU A 199 -11.67 56.16 63.53
CA GLU A 199 -12.83 56.61 64.30
C GLU A 199 -12.38 57.00 65.74
N PRO A 200 -12.70 58.24 66.21
CA PRO A 200 -12.25 58.77 67.50
C PRO A 200 -12.99 58.19 68.71
#